data_AF-A0A3Q9FFK7-F1
#
_entry.id   AF-A0A3Q9FFK7-F1
#
_cell.length_a   1.000
_cell.length_b   1.000
_cell.length_c   1.000
_cell.angle_alpha   90.00
_cell.angle_beta   90.00
_cell.angle_gamma   90.00
#
_symmetry.space_group_name_H-M   'P 1'
#
loop_
_entity.id
_entity.type
_entity.pdbx_description
1 polymer ?
#
loop_
_entity_poly.entity_id
_entity_poly.type
_entity_poly.pdbx_seq_one_letter_code
_entity_poly.pdbx_strand_id
1 'polypeptide(L)'
;MTNLLEFLNYTESNLKISSEKAKTYPNIDWEEIRLQIEGVFENLENYLFNKVLLEEEENQTLQQILSLVALIKYVCEERLHQIQAYKVSVDEFNFDFKNPKGNRFSNEQVQIMAEWYNVNIEHPYLNTSSMEDLRIRTGLTRVQVRDWMSYKRRKQKSKFISNELESYFTNN
;
A
#
# COMPACT_ATOMS: atom_id res chain seq x y z
N MET A 1 2.16 26.32 33.58
CA MET A 1 1.94 27.25 32.46
C MET A 1 3.06 26.97 31.48
N THR A 2 2.79 26.21 30.43
CA THR A 2 3.81 25.84 29.43
C THR A 2 4.19 27.10 28.67
N ASN A 3 5.49 27.39 28.57
CA ASN A 3 5.97 28.56 27.84
C ASN A 3 5.58 28.41 26.36
N LEU A 4 4.99 29.45 25.75
CA LEU A 4 4.60 29.43 24.34
C LEU A 4 5.79 29.04 23.45
N LEU A 5 6.99 29.52 23.77
CA LEU A 5 8.22 29.19 23.07
C LEU A 5 8.58 27.70 23.18
N GLU A 6 8.38 27.07 24.35
CA GLU A 6 8.60 25.62 24.52
C GLU A 6 7.61 24.81 23.66
N PHE A 7 6.34 25.23 23.62
CA PHE A 7 5.33 24.61 22.77
C PHE A 7 5.66 24.76 21.28
N LEU A 8 6.07 25.95 20.84
CA LEU A 8 6.47 26.23 19.46
C LEU A 8 7.69 25.39 19.06
N ASN A 9 8.72 25.33 19.89
CA ASN A 9 9.94 24.54 19.60
C ASN A 9 9.67 23.03 19.56
N TYR A 10 8.81 22.53 20.45
CA TYR A 10 8.37 21.13 20.42
C TYR A 10 7.60 20.81 19.13
N THR A 11 6.69 21.71 18.75
CA THR A 11 5.90 21.60 17.52
C THR A 11 6.78 21.60 16.28
N GLU A 12 7.73 22.55 16.20
CA GLU A 12 8.68 22.64 15.09
C GLU A 12 9.51 21.36 14.94
N SER A 13 9.99 20.80 16.05
CA SER A 13 10.75 19.54 16.06
C SER A 13 9.93 18.35 15.55
N ASN A 14 8.69 18.22 15.98
CA ASN A 14 7.79 17.16 15.52
C ASN A 14 7.46 17.29 14.03
N LEU A 15 7.19 18.51 13.55
CA LEU A 15 6.91 18.76 12.13
C LEU A 15 8.13 18.47 11.25
N LYS A 16 9.36 18.72 11.72
CA LYS A 16 10.59 18.30 11.03
C LYS A 16 10.64 16.78 10.86
N ILE A 17 10.36 16.03 11.93
CA ILE A 17 10.32 14.55 11.88
C ILE A 17 9.24 14.08 10.90
N SER A 18 8.04 14.66 10.96
CA SER A 18 6.94 14.30 10.05
C SER A 18 7.25 14.67 8.60
N SER A 19 7.93 15.79 8.33
CA SER A 19 8.44 16.16 7.01
C SER A 19 9.46 15.15 6.48
N GLU A 20 10.44 14.74 7.29
CA GLU A 20 11.42 13.75 6.87
C GLU A 20 10.78 12.39 6.63
N LYS A 21 9.81 12.00 7.47
CA LYS A 21 9.02 10.80 7.24
C LYS A 21 8.28 10.90 5.90
N ALA A 22 7.56 12.00 5.66
CA ALA A 22 6.81 12.31 4.44
C ALA A 22 7.65 12.18 3.16
N LYS A 23 8.95 12.49 3.22
CA LYS A 23 9.87 12.33 2.08
C LYS A 23 10.31 10.89 1.87
N THR A 24 10.64 10.16 2.94
CA THR A 24 11.40 8.89 2.85
C THR A 24 10.56 7.61 2.86
N TYR A 25 9.45 7.55 3.60
CA TYR A 25 8.73 6.28 3.79
C TYR A 25 7.60 6.10 2.76
N PRO A 26 7.42 4.92 2.14
CA PRO A 26 6.35 4.69 1.16
C PRO A 26 4.96 4.47 1.79
N ASN A 27 4.87 3.94 3.02
CA ASN A 27 3.61 3.69 3.75
C ASN A 27 3.54 4.56 5.01
N ILE A 28 3.16 5.81 4.83
CA ILE A 28 3.02 6.78 5.93
C ILE A 28 1.57 6.84 6.35
N ASP A 29 1.33 6.89 7.65
CA ASP A 29 0.01 7.18 8.20
C ASP A 29 -0.28 8.68 8.07
N TRP A 30 -0.90 9.04 6.95
CA TRP A 30 -1.24 10.43 6.64
C TRP A 30 -2.33 10.98 7.56
N GLU A 31 -3.15 10.11 8.15
CA GLU A 31 -4.18 10.52 9.10
C GLU A 31 -3.53 10.94 10.43
N GLU A 32 -2.49 10.23 10.87
CA GLU A 32 -1.67 10.63 12.01
C GLU A 32 -1.04 12.02 11.80
N ILE A 33 -0.45 12.27 10.63
CA ILE A 33 0.16 13.56 10.30
C ILE A 33 -0.89 14.68 10.21
N ARG A 34 -2.07 14.39 9.63
CA ARG A 34 -3.18 15.35 9.54
C ARG A 34 -3.67 15.77 10.92
N LEU A 35 -3.96 14.80 11.79
CA LEU A 35 -4.42 15.05 13.15
C LEU A 35 -3.38 15.83 13.98
N GLN A 36 -2.08 15.57 13.77
CA GLN A 36 -1.02 16.36 14.38
C GLN A 36 -1.07 17.83 13.93
N ILE A 37 -1.20 18.08 12.63
CA ILE A 37 -1.27 19.45 12.08
C ILE A 37 -2.54 20.18 12.56
N GLU A 38 -3.70 19.51 12.55
CA GLU A 38 -4.97 20.09 13.05
C GLU A 38 -4.88 20.44 14.53
N GLY A 39 -4.32 19.55 15.35
CA GLY A 39 -4.07 19.83 16.76
C GLY A 39 -3.10 21.00 16.97
N VAL A 40 -2.11 21.19 16.11
CA VAL A 40 -1.22 22.36 16.16
C VAL A 40 -2.00 23.65 15.89
N PHE A 41 -2.88 23.67 14.89
CA PHE A 41 -3.69 24.85 14.58
C PHE A 41 -4.65 25.21 15.72
N GLU A 42 -5.39 24.23 16.27
CA GLU A 42 -6.30 24.48 17.39
C GLU A 42 -5.56 25.04 18.61
N ASN A 43 -4.37 24.52 18.90
CA ASN A 43 -3.56 25.00 20.01
C ASN A 43 -3.00 26.41 19.72
N LEU A 44 -2.50 26.67 18.52
CA LEU A 44 -2.01 28.00 18.12
C LEU A 44 -3.11 29.05 18.17
N GLU A 45 -4.32 28.73 17.69
CA GLU A 45 -5.47 29.63 17.81
C GLU A 45 -5.74 29.97 19.27
N ASN A 46 -5.78 28.97 20.16
CA ASN A 46 -6.01 29.18 21.60
C ASN A 46 -4.92 30.04 22.27
N TYR A 47 -3.64 29.85 21.92
CA TYR A 47 -2.53 30.60 22.48
C TYR A 47 -2.42 32.03 21.93
N LEU A 48 -2.69 32.21 20.63
CA LEU A 48 -2.59 33.51 19.97
C LEU A 48 -3.81 34.40 20.22
N PHE A 49 -4.99 33.81 20.43
CA PHE A 49 -6.24 34.56 20.63
C PHE A 49 -6.18 35.58 21.77
N ASN A 50 -5.41 35.30 22.82
CA ASN A 50 -5.28 36.17 23.99
C ASN A 50 -3.94 36.93 24.04
N LYS A 51 -3.07 36.80 23.03
CA LYS A 51 -1.72 37.36 23.05
C LYS A 51 -1.65 38.68 22.28
N VAL A 52 -1.33 39.77 23.00
CA VAL A 52 -1.32 41.14 22.45
C VAL A 52 -0.08 41.41 21.58
N LEU A 53 1.07 40.81 21.91
CA LEU A 53 2.31 40.96 21.16
C LEU A 53 3.13 39.66 21.20
N LEU A 54 3.68 39.25 20.07
CA LEU A 54 4.63 38.14 19.98
C LEU A 54 6.05 38.65 20.14
N GLU A 55 6.86 37.90 20.88
CA GLU A 55 8.30 38.14 20.93
C GLU A 55 8.95 37.74 19.59
N GLU A 56 10.10 38.33 19.28
CA GLU A 56 10.78 38.13 17.99
C GLU A 56 11.12 36.66 17.73
N GLU A 57 11.58 35.94 18.77
CA GLU A 57 11.87 34.50 18.71
C GLU A 57 10.61 33.67 18.45
N GLU A 58 9.48 33.99 19.10
CA GLU A 58 8.21 33.28 18.90
C GLU A 58 7.67 33.47 17.49
N ASN A 59 7.80 34.68 16.94
CA ASN A 59 7.41 34.99 15.57
C ASN A 59 8.30 34.22 14.57
N GLN A 60 9.61 34.16 14.82
CA GLN A 60 10.54 33.40 13.99
C GLN A 60 10.20 31.90 13.98
N THR A 61 9.95 31.30 15.15
CA THR A 61 9.55 29.88 15.23
C THR A 61 8.20 29.64 14.57
N LEU A 62 7.25 30.57 14.68
CA LEU A 62 5.94 30.46 14.02
C LEU A 62 6.07 30.50 12.48
N GLN A 63 6.94 31.36 11.94
CA GLN A 63 7.25 31.37 10.50
C GLN A 63 7.89 30.06 10.02
N GLN A 64 8.75 29.46 10.83
CA GLN A 64 9.34 28.15 10.55
C GLN A 64 8.28 27.04 10.53
N ILE A 65 7.37 27.04 11.51
CA ILE A 65 6.23 26.11 11.57
C ILE A 65 5.36 26.25 10.33
N LEU A 66 4.99 27.48 9.93
CA LEU A 66 4.20 27.73 8.72
C LEU A 66 4.90 27.20 7.45
N SER A 67 6.21 27.42 7.34
CA SER A 67 7.01 26.93 6.22
C SER A 67 7.06 25.40 6.17
N LEU A 68 7.17 24.74 7.33
CA LEU A 68 7.15 23.28 7.44
C LEU A 68 5.78 22.70 7.07
N VAL A 69 4.69 23.32 7.51
CA VAL A 69 3.32 22.91 7.14
C VAL A 69 3.10 23.05 5.63
N ALA A 70 3.55 24.15 5.02
CA ALA A 70 3.47 24.35 3.58
C ALA A 70 4.28 23.29 2.80
N LEU A 71 5.47 22.94 3.28
CA LEU A 71 6.29 21.88 2.69
C LEU A 71 5.60 20.51 2.79
N ILE A 72 5.05 20.17 3.97
CA ILE A 72 4.33 18.90 4.15
C ILE A 72 3.13 18.85 3.21
N LYS A 73 2.36 19.94 3.09
CA LYS A 73 1.25 20.03 2.15
C LYS A 73 1.70 19.79 0.70
N TYR A 74 2.78 20.43 0.26
CA TYR A 74 3.33 20.25 -1.09
C TYR A 74 3.75 18.78 -1.33
N VAL A 75 4.46 18.16 -0.38
CA VAL A 75 4.87 16.75 -0.49
C VAL A 75 3.66 15.82 -0.54
N CYS A 76 2.60 16.12 0.22
CA CYS A 76 1.34 15.38 0.17
C CYS A 76 0.65 15.51 -1.20
N GLU A 77 0.59 16.72 -1.76
CA GLU A 77 0.01 16.97 -3.08
C GLU A 77 0.78 16.19 -4.16
N GLU A 78 2.11 16.31 -4.19
CA GLU A 78 2.98 15.56 -5.12
C GLU A 78 2.79 14.05 -5.00
N ARG A 79 2.70 13.52 -3.77
CA ARG A 79 2.44 12.09 -3.56
C ARG A 79 1.03 11.67 -3.94
N LEU A 80 0.03 12.52 -3.71
CA LEU A 80 -1.33 12.27 -4.18
C LEU A 80 -1.35 12.21 -5.70
N HIS A 81 -0.65 13.12 -6.39
CA HIS A 81 -0.48 13.09 -7.84
C HIS A 81 0.25 11.83 -8.31
N GLN A 82 1.30 11.38 -7.61
CA GLN A 82 1.99 10.12 -7.94
C GLN A 82 1.11 8.89 -7.69
N ILE A 83 0.35 8.84 -6.60
CA ILE A 83 -0.58 7.75 -6.29
C ILE A 83 -1.74 7.75 -7.28
N GLN A 84 -2.27 8.92 -7.66
CA GLN A 84 -3.31 9.04 -8.68
C GLN A 84 -2.76 8.66 -10.06
N ALA A 85 -1.55 9.07 -10.43
CA ALA A 85 -0.91 8.67 -11.68
C ALA A 85 -0.60 7.17 -11.69
N TYR A 86 -0.15 6.60 -10.57
CA TYR A 86 0.02 5.16 -10.40
C TYR A 86 -1.33 4.44 -10.43
N LYS A 87 -2.38 4.98 -9.82
CA LYS A 87 -3.72 4.41 -9.84
C LYS A 87 -4.35 4.50 -11.22
N VAL A 88 -4.16 5.59 -11.96
CA VAL A 88 -4.58 5.73 -13.37
C VAL A 88 -3.80 4.76 -14.24
N SER A 89 -2.47 4.66 -14.06
CA SER A 89 -1.66 3.65 -14.75
C SER A 89 -2.14 2.24 -14.41
N VAL A 90 -2.34 1.94 -13.13
CA VAL A 90 -2.84 0.65 -12.67
C VAL A 90 -4.25 0.40 -13.18
N ASP A 91 -5.17 1.36 -13.19
CA ASP A 91 -6.56 1.25 -13.66
C ASP A 91 -6.64 1.12 -15.19
N GLU A 92 -5.75 1.77 -15.94
CA GLU A 92 -5.52 1.52 -17.38
C GLU A 92 -5.03 0.08 -17.62
N PHE A 93 -4.28 -0.51 -16.67
CA PHE A 93 -3.89 -1.92 -16.66
C PHE A 93 -4.87 -2.86 -15.92
N ASN A 94 -5.82 -2.33 -15.15
CA ASN A 94 -6.77 -3.02 -14.24
C ASN A 94 -8.22 -2.70 -14.62
N PHE A 95 -8.55 -2.72 -15.92
CA PHE A 95 -9.94 -2.69 -16.37
C PHE A 95 -10.79 -3.90 -15.90
N ASP A 96 -10.19 -4.80 -15.12
CA ASP A 96 -10.69 -6.13 -14.83
C ASP A 96 -10.94 -6.42 -13.33
N PHE A 97 -10.70 -5.48 -12.40
CA PHE A 97 -10.88 -5.73 -10.96
C PHE A 97 -12.12 -5.08 -10.34
N LYS A 98 -13.31 -5.47 -10.82
CA LYS A 98 -14.43 -5.61 -9.88
C LYS A 98 -14.30 -6.97 -9.21
N ASN A 99 -13.63 -7.00 -8.07
CA ASN A 99 -13.43 -8.17 -7.23
C ASN A 99 -14.82 -8.73 -6.79
N PRO A 100 -15.37 -9.80 -7.40
CA PRO A 100 -16.59 -10.40 -6.90
C PRO A 100 -16.18 -11.26 -5.71
N LYS A 101 -16.52 -10.81 -4.51
CA LYS A 101 -16.40 -11.62 -3.30
C LYS A 101 -17.07 -12.98 -3.55
N GLY A 102 -16.30 -14.07 -3.52
CA GLY A 102 -16.80 -15.38 -3.10
C GLY A 102 -17.28 -16.38 -4.16
N ASN A 103 -17.09 -16.19 -5.46
CA ASN A 103 -17.40 -17.24 -6.43
C ASN A 103 -16.18 -18.11 -6.74
N ARG A 104 -16.28 -19.41 -6.47
CA ARG A 104 -15.30 -20.41 -6.92
C ARG A 104 -15.18 -20.34 -8.44
N PHE A 105 -13.98 -20.52 -8.98
CA PHE A 105 -13.81 -20.69 -10.42
C PHE A 105 -14.65 -21.87 -10.90
N SER A 106 -15.26 -21.74 -12.08
CA SER A 106 -16.02 -22.83 -12.69
C SER A 106 -15.11 -24.04 -12.98
N ASN A 107 -15.71 -25.22 -13.10
CA ASN A 107 -14.96 -26.44 -13.39
C ASN A 107 -14.18 -26.33 -14.72
N GLU A 108 -14.78 -25.69 -15.73
CA GLU A 108 -14.14 -25.45 -17.03
C GLU A 108 -12.92 -24.52 -16.90
N GLN A 109 -13.04 -23.42 -16.17
CA GLN A 109 -11.91 -22.52 -15.90
C GLN A 109 -10.77 -23.24 -15.17
N VAL A 110 -11.10 -24.05 -14.17
CA VAL A 110 -10.11 -24.84 -13.42
C VAL A 110 -9.47 -25.90 -14.31
N GLN A 111 -10.24 -26.54 -15.19
CA GLN A 111 -9.74 -27.54 -16.12
C GLN A 111 -8.73 -26.94 -17.10
N ILE A 112 -9.07 -25.82 -17.76
CA ILE A 112 -8.19 -25.12 -18.70
C ILE A 112 -6.85 -24.77 -18.03
N MET A 113 -6.90 -24.20 -16.82
CA MET A 113 -5.68 -23.85 -16.10
C MET A 113 -4.88 -25.09 -15.63
N ALA A 114 -5.57 -26.19 -15.28
CA ALA A 114 -4.92 -27.44 -14.88
C ALA A 114 -4.25 -28.16 -16.04
N GLU A 115 -4.86 -28.17 -17.23
CA GLU A 115 -4.28 -28.70 -18.45
C GLU A 115 -2.97 -27.99 -18.78
N TRP A 116 -2.98 -26.65 -18.80
CA TRP A 116 -1.76 -25.88 -19.03
C TRP A 116 -0.68 -26.19 -17.99
N TYR A 117 -1.06 -26.25 -16.70
CA TYR A 117 -0.12 -26.55 -15.61
C TYR A 117 0.52 -27.93 -15.79
N ASN A 118 -0.25 -28.94 -16.16
CA ASN A 118 0.24 -30.30 -16.33
C ASN A 118 1.19 -30.42 -17.53
N VAL A 119 0.90 -29.70 -18.63
CA VAL A 119 1.81 -29.63 -19.79
C VAL A 119 3.13 -28.95 -19.42
N ASN A 120 3.10 -27.99 -18.48
CA ASN A 120 4.27 -27.21 -18.06
C ASN A 120 4.79 -27.62 -16.67
N ILE A 121 4.60 -28.89 -16.28
CA ILE A 121 4.86 -29.34 -14.91
C ILE A 121 6.30 -29.13 -14.45
N GLU A 122 7.27 -29.26 -15.37
CA GLU A 122 8.69 -29.04 -15.11
C GLU A 122 9.00 -27.57 -14.79
N HIS A 123 8.34 -26.64 -15.49
CA HIS A 123 8.53 -25.20 -15.33
C HIS A 123 7.18 -24.44 -15.31
N PRO A 124 6.39 -24.56 -14.23
CA PRO A 124 5.01 -24.07 -14.18
C PRO A 124 4.92 -22.56 -13.88
N TYR A 125 5.66 -21.76 -14.65
CA TYR A 125 5.71 -20.31 -14.56
C TYR A 125 5.18 -19.70 -15.86
N LEU A 126 4.25 -18.76 -15.71
CA LEU A 126 3.63 -18.09 -16.83
C LEU A 126 4.61 -17.11 -17.47
N ASN A 127 4.61 -17.07 -18.80
CA ASN A 127 5.21 -15.99 -19.59
C ASN A 127 4.08 -15.12 -20.17
N THR A 128 4.44 -14.04 -20.86
CA THR A 128 3.44 -13.11 -21.42
C THR A 128 2.44 -13.77 -22.36
N SER A 129 2.89 -14.74 -23.17
CA SER A 129 2.04 -15.44 -24.13
C SER A 129 1.08 -16.42 -23.44
N SER A 130 1.57 -17.22 -22.50
CA SER A 130 0.72 -18.19 -21.79
C SER A 130 -0.25 -17.51 -20.82
N MET A 131 0.15 -16.37 -20.25
CA MET A 131 -0.73 -15.51 -19.47
C MET A 131 -1.92 -15.04 -20.31
N GLU A 132 -1.68 -14.55 -21.52
CA GLU A 132 -2.74 -14.03 -22.38
C GLU A 132 -3.63 -15.15 -22.94
N ASP A 133 -3.06 -16.27 -23.37
CA ASP A 133 -3.84 -17.45 -23.82
C ASP A 133 -4.83 -17.89 -22.74
N LEU A 134 -4.35 -18.09 -21.51
CA LEU A 134 -5.19 -18.50 -20.39
C LEU A 134 -6.24 -17.45 -20.03
N ARG A 135 -5.88 -16.16 -20.08
CA ARG A 135 -6.83 -15.06 -19.84
C ARG A 135 -8.00 -15.12 -20.83
N ILE A 136 -7.68 -15.23 -22.12
CA ILE A 136 -8.68 -15.29 -23.20
C ILE A 136 -9.56 -16.54 -23.05
N ARG A 137 -8.96 -17.71 -22.84
CA ARG A 137 -9.68 -18.99 -22.77
C ARG A 137 -10.56 -19.12 -21.53
N THR A 138 -10.17 -18.53 -20.40
CA THR A 138 -10.90 -18.66 -19.13
C THR A 138 -11.83 -17.49 -18.85
N GLY A 139 -11.67 -16.37 -19.57
CA GLY A 139 -12.33 -15.10 -19.25
C GLY A 139 -11.93 -14.53 -17.89
N LEU A 140 -10.90 -15.08 -17.25
CA LEU A 140 -10.38 -14.60 -15.96
C LEU A 140 -9.39 -13.48 -16.17
N THR A 141 -9.24 -12.65 -15.15
CA THR A 141 -8.25 -11.58 -15.14
C THR A 141 -6.82 -12.13 -15.04
N ARG A 142 -5.82 -11.34 -15.46
CA ARG A 142 -4.40 -11.71 -15.33
C ARG A 142 -4.01 -12.07 -13.90
N VAL A 143 -4.49 -11.31 -12.91
CA VAL A 143 -4.21 -11.59 -11.49
C VAL A 143 -4.84 -12.90 -11.05
N GLN A 144 -6.10 -13.18 -11.43
CA GLN A 144 -6.75 -14.44 -11.07
C GLN A 144 -6.00 -15.65 -11.64
N VAL A 145 -5.55 -15.59 -12.89
CA VAL A 145 -4.75 -16.66 -13.51
C VAL A 145 -3.39 -16.80 -12.81
N ARG A 146 -2.70 -15.68 -12.53
CA ARG A 146 -1.42 -15.68 -11.80
C ARG A 146 -1.54 -16.28 -10.41
N ASP A 147 -2.57 -15.89 -9.68
CA ASP A 147 -2.80 -16.30 -8.30
C ASP A 147 -3.20 -17.78 -8.24
N TRP A 148 -4.03 -18.24 -9.18
CA TRP A 148 -4.35 -19.66 -9.33
C TRP A 148 -3.11 -20.50 -9.61
N MET A 149 -2.24 -20.09 -10.54
CA MET A 149 -0.99 -20.81 -10.83
C MET A 149 -0.07 -20.84 -9.62
N SER A 150 0.02 -19.73 -8.88
CA SER A 150 0.84 -19.65 -7.67
C SER A 150 0.31 -20.55 -6.57
N TYR A 151 -1.01 -20.60 -6.38
CA TYR A 151 -1.66 -21.54 -5.46
C TYR A 151 -1.44 -22.99 -5.89
N LYS A 152 -1.60 -23.31 -7.18
CA LYS A 152 -1.40 -24.66 -7.72
C LYS A 152 0.02 -25.17 -7.48
N ARG A 153 1.05 -24.33 -7.72
CA ARG A 153 2.45 -24.63 -7.38
C ARG A 153 2.63 -24.93 -5.90
N ARG A 154 2.10 -24.07 -5.02
CA ARG A 154 2.19 -24.27 -3.56
C ARG A 154 1.50 -25.56 -3.12
N LYS A 155 0.30 -25.83 -3.65
CA LYS A 155 -0.48 -27.04 -3.34
C LYS A 155 0.23 -28.32 -3.80
N GLN A 156 0.97 -28.28 -4.90
CA GLN A 156 1.74 -29.45 -5.35
C GLN A 156 2.98 -29.68 -4.47
N LYS A 157 3.67 -28.61 -4.04
CA LYS A 157 4.75 -28.72 -3.05
C LYS A 157 4.26 -29.22 -1.68
N SER A 158 3.04 -28.90 -1.28
CA SER A 158 2.49 -29.40 -0.01
C SER A 158 1.96 -30.83 -0.09
N LYS A 159 2.04 -31.50 -1.24
CA LYS A 159 1.61 -32.90 -1.43
C LYS A 159 2.75 -33.92 -1.26
N PHE A 160 3.96 -33.48 -0.94
CA PHE A 160 5.00 -34.41 -0.51
C PHE A 160 4.55 -35.01 0.84
N ILE A 161 4.09 -36.25 0.78
CA ILE A 161 3.84 -37.09 1.95
C ILE A 161 5.20 -37.28 2.62
N SER A 162 5.29 -37.19 3.94
CA SER A 162 6.56 -37.47 4.62
C SER A 162 7.01 -38.88 4.26
N ASN A 163 8.31 -39.07 4.00
CA ASN A 163 8.87 -40.37 3.60
C ASN A 163 8.48 -41.51 4.56
N GLU A 164 8.26 -41.18 5.84
CA GLU A 164 7.76 -42.08 6.89
C GLU A 164 6.37 -42.66 6.60
N LEU A 165 5.53 -41.88 5.89
CA LEU A 165 4.17 -42.24 5.54
C LEU A 165 4.04 -42.84 4.13
N GLU A 166 5.05 -42.73 3.28
CA GLU A 166 5.02 -43.29 1.91
C GLU A 166 4.78 -44.81 1.89
N SER A 167 5.38 -45.53 2.84
CA SER A 167 5.25 -46.99 2.98
C SER A 167 3.81 -47.48 3.27
N TYR A 168 2.96 -46.59 3.78
CA TYR A 168 1.54 -46.88 4.03
C TYR A 168 0.65 -46.65 2.80
N PHE A 169 1.15 -45.99 1.76
CA PHE A 169 0.40 -45.70 0.52
C PHE A 169 0.84 -46.58 -0.66
N THR A 170 2.00 -47.23 -0.61
CA THR A 170 2.51 -48.12 -1.68
C THR A 170 2.14 -49.60 -1.51
N ASN A 171 1.48 -49.98 -0.41
CA ASN A 171 1.02 -51.34 -0.16
C ASN A 171 -0.50 -51.47 -0.41
N ASN A 172 -0.89 -51.52 -1.68
CA ASN A 172 -2.14 -52.11 -2.18
C ASN A 172 -2.00 -52.48 -3.65
#